data_AF-A0A1N6XD73-F1
#
_entry.id   AF-A0A1N6XD73-F1
#
_cell.length_a   1.000
_cell.length_b   1.000
_cell.length_c   1.000
_cell.angle_alpha   90.00
_cell.angle_beta   90.00
_cell.angle_gamma   90.00
#
_symmetry.space_group_name_H-M   'P 1'
#
loop_
_entity.id
_entity.type
_entity.pdbx_description
1 polymer ?
#
loop_
_entity_poly.entity_id
_entity_poly.type
_entity_poly.pdbx_seq_one_letter_code
_entity_poly.pdbx_strand_id
1 'polypeptide(L)'
;MKAVFSAKNTVDYGSAPQYLVVTVTEELLSHIESLQALCVNGINSISATIDGEWTWESEEVQTELRLYGDELVVHQFGFWFQTNIKHQDNGHVEAKQIELRALRDDFNAGKELVFYGDDASYLQAIYEEAQLASAEL
;
A
#
# COMPACT_ATOMS: atom_id res chain seq x y z
N MET A 1 -6.30 8.18 9.89
CA MET A 1 -5.67 6.93 10.34
C MET A 1 -4.47 6.65 9.44
N LYS A 2 -3.38 6.09 9.94
CA LYS A 2 -2.29 5.56 9.11
C LYS A 2 -2.43 4.05 8.98
N ALA A 3 -2.25 3.54 7.77
CA ALA A 3 -2.18 2.11 7.50
C ALA A 3 -0.81 1.77 6.90
N VAL A 4 -0.16 0.75 7.46
CA VAL A 4 1.14 0.27 7.01
C VAL A 4 0.94 -1.08 6.35
N PHE A 5 1.34 -1.20 5.10
CA PHE A 5 1.20 -2.42 4.31
C PHE A 5 2.57 -3.01 4.04
N SER A 6 2.76 -4.32 4.23
CA SER A 6 3.98 -4.97 3.76
C SER A 6 4.06 -4.85 2.24
N ALA A 7 5.25 -4.61 1.70
CA ALA A 7 5.47 -4.50 0.27
C ALA A 7 6.40 -5.61 -0.23
N LYS A 8 6.28 -5.96 -1.51
CA LYS A 8 7.13 -6.96 -2.16
C LYS A 8 7.38 -6.62 -3.63
N ASN A 9 8.49 -7.10 -4.16
CA ASN A 9 8.74 -7.10 -5.59
C ASN A 9 7.99 -8.29 -6.21
N THR A 10 7.37 -8.09 -7.37
CA THR A 10 6.73 -9.19 -8.12
C THR A 10 7.72 -10.06 -8.88
N VAL A 11 8.97 -9.62 -9.02
CA VAL A 11 10.07 -10.41 -9.55
C VAL A 11 10.72 -11.16 -8.39
N ASP A 12 10.84 -12.47 -8.55
CA ASP A 12 11.52 -13.33 -7.57
C ASP A 12 12.94 -12.79 -7.29
N TYR A 13 13.27 -12.63 -6.01
CA TYR A 13 14.54 -12.08 -5.53
C TYR A 13 14.80 -10.60 -5.87
N GLY A 14 13.82 -9.87 -6.39
CA GLY A 14 13.92 -8.43 -6.58
C GLY A 14 13.88 -7.67 -5.25
N SER A 15 14.71 -6.65 -5.11
CA SER A 15 14.63 -5.71 -3.98
C SER A 15 13.33 -4.89 -4.06
N ALA A 16 12.71 -4.63 -2.90
CA ALA A 16 11.53 -3.79 -2.77
C ALA A 16 11.59 -3.03 -1.44
N PRO A 17 10.84 -1.92 -1.32
CA PRO A 17 10.47 -1.38 -0.03
C PRO A 17 9.95 -2.49 0.89
N GLN A 18 10.26 -2.42 2.18
CA GLN A 18 9.69 -3.34 3.16
C GLN A 18 8.21 -3.03 3.38
N TYR A 19 7.83 -1.75 3.31
CA TYR A 19 6.44 -1.35 3.54
C TYR A 19 6.03 -0.08 2.80
N LEU A 20 4.70 0.12 2.76
CA LEU A 20 4.03 1.31 2.31
C LEU A 20 3.25 1.91 3.47
N VAL A 21 3.40 3.20 3.72
CA VAL A 21 2.56 3.95 4.67
C VAL A 21 1.52 4.73 3.90
N VAL A 22 0.25 4.60 4.25
CA VAL A 22 -0.87 5.32 3.63
C VAL A 22 -1.63 6.10 4.68
N THR A 23 -1.87 7.39 4.43
CA THR A 23 -2.85 8.17 5.19
C THR A 23 -4.24 7.80 4.69
N VAL A 24 -4.99 7.09 5.53
CA VAL A 24 -6.35 6.67 5.24
C VAL A 24 -7.33 7.77 5.61
N THR A 25 -8.07 8.23 4.59
CA THR A 25 -9.13 9.24 4.68
C THR A 25 -10.48 8.65 4.26
N GLU A 26 -11.57 9.33 4.62
CA GLU A 26 -12.92 8.95 4.18
C GLU A 26 -13.06 9.02 2.65
N GLU A 27 -12.39 9.99 2.02
CA GLU A 27 -12.36 10.16 0.56
C GLU A 27 -11.69 8.98 -0.14
N LEU A 28 -10.53 8.55 0.34
CA LEU A 28 -9.83 7.38 -0.18
C LEU A 28 -10.71 6.12 -0.10
N LEU A 29 -11.33 5.88 1.06
CA LEU A 29 -12.21 4.74 1.25
C LEU A 29 -13.43 4.78 0.32
N SER A 30 -14.06 5.95 0.17
CA SER A 30 -15.19 6.14 -0.73
C SER A 30 -14.83 5.92 -2.20
N HIS A 31 -13.62 6.31 -2.61
CA HIS A 31 -13.10 6.01 -3.95
C HIS A 31 -12.91 4.50 -4.14
N ILE A 32 -12.27 3.80 -3.19
CA ILE A 32 -12.09 2.34 -3.29
C ILE A 32 -13.45 1.63 -3.36
N GLU A 33 -14.43 2.04 -2.56
CA GLU A 33 -15.80 1.49 -2.59
C GLU A 33 -16.46 1.66 -3.96
N SER A 34 -16.34 2.85 -4.54
CA SER A 34 -16.91 3.17 -5.85
C SER A 34 -16.27 2.31 -6.95
N LEU A 35 -14.94 2.15 -6.93
CA LEU A 35 -14.21 1.31 -7.87
C LEU A 35 -14.55 -0.18 -7.67
N GLN A 36 -14.65 -0.65 -6.43
CA GLN A 36 -14.97 -2.04 -6.13
C GLN A 36 -16.40 -2.39 -6.58
N ALA A 37 -17.36 -1.47 -6.44
CA ALA A 37 -18.71 -1.65 -6.95
C ALA A 37 -18.73 -1.84 -8.48
N LEU A 38 -17.86 -1.15 -9.22
CA LEU A 38 -17.71 -1.38 -10.66
C LEU A 38 -17.12 -2.78 -10.94
N CYS A 39 -16.17 -3.24 -10.13
CA CYS A 39 -15.58 -4.57 -10.29
C CYS A 39 -16.59 -5.70 -10.06
N VAL A 40 -17.45 -5.56 -9.05
CA VAL A 40 -18.55 -6.53 -8.79
C VAL A 40 -19.54 -6.61 -9.97
N ASN A 41 -19.67 -5.53 -10.75
CA ASN A 41 -20.57 -5.46 -11.91
C ASN A 41 -19.94 -5.93 -13.23
N GLY A 42 -18.84 -6.69 -13.15
CA GLY A 42 -18.26 -7.40 -14.31
C GLY A 42 -16.96 -6.81 -14.86
N ILE A 43 -16.39 -5.81 -14.20
CA ILE A 43 -15.00 -5.37 -14.47
C ILE A 43 -14.06 -6.23 -13.62
N ASN A 44 -13.09 -6.91 -14.23
CA ASN A 44 -12.20 -7.79 -13.47
C ASN A 44 -11.35 -6.99 -12.47
N SER A 45 -10.68 -5.93 -12.93
CA SER A 45 -9.92 -5.02 -12.08
C SER A 45 -9.87 -3.63 -12.68
N ILE A 46 -9.64 -2.64 -11.82
CA ILE A 46 -9.40 -1.25 -12.20
C ILE A 46 -8.06 -0.85 -11.61
N SER A 47 -7.16 -0.31 -12.43
CA SER A 47 -5.99 0.42 -11.96
C SER A 47 -6.25 1.91 -12.14
N ALA A 48 -6.02 2.69 -11.10
CA ALA A 48 -6.21 4.13 -11.11
C ALA A 48 -5.06 4.84 -10.40
N THR A 49 -4.49 5.86 -11.05
CA THR A 49 -3.71 6.88 -10.36
C THR A 49 -4.69 7.76 -9.61
N ILE A 50 -4.62 7.71 -8.28
CA ILE A 50 -5.46 8.54 -7.42
C ILE A 50 -4.58 9.51 -6.65
N ASP A 51 -5.11 10.70 -6.39
CA ASP A 51 -4.47 11.63 -5.47
C ASP A 51 -4.59 11.06 -4.05
N GLY A 52 -3.45 10.92 -3.37
CA GLY A 52 -3.39 10.33 -2.04
C GLY A 52 -2.05 10.61 -1.38
N GLU A 53 -2.05 10.59 -0.05
CA GLU A 53 -0.83 10.66 0.75
C GLU A 53 -0.38 9.26 1.10
N TRP A 54 0.61 8.76 0.38
CA TRP A 54 1.29 7.52 0.72
C TRP A 54 2.79 7.60 0.44
N THR A 55 3.57 6.77 1.12
CA THR A 55 5.03 6.78 1.00
C THR A 55 5.59 5.37 1.13
N TRP A 56 6.38 4.97 0.13
CA TRP A 56 7.11 3.71 0.11
C TRP A 56 8.39 3.83 0.95
N GLU A 57 8.60 2.94 1.89
CA GLU A 57 9.66 3.04 2.90
C GLU A 57 10.45 1.74 3.05
N SER A 58 11.78 1.89 3.06
CA SER A 58 12.84 1.03 3.63
C SER A 58 14.20 1.33 2.96
N GLU A 59 15.27 0.66 3.42
CA GLU A 59 16.66 0.78 2.94
C GLU A 59 16.77 0.96 1.41
N GLU A 60 17.33 2.10 0.99
CA GLU A 60 17.88 2.42 -0.35
C GLU A 60 17.06 2.11 -1.61
N VAL A 61 15.75 1.82 -1.53
CA VAL A 61 14.92 1.56 -2.74
C VAL A 61 14.14 2.79 -3.22
N GLN A 62 13.98 3.86 -2.43
CA GLN A 62 13.33 5.10 -2.93
C GLN A 62 14.09 5.70 -4.14
N THR A 63 15.40 5.50 -4.23
CA THR A 63 16.21 5.87 -5.42
C THR A 63 15.98 4.93 -6.60
N GLU A 64 15.45 3.75 -6.38
CA GLU A 64 15.22 2.67 -7.37
C GLU A 64 13.76 2.56 -7.81
N LEU A 65 12.80 3.30 -7.22
CA LEU A 65 11.38 3.28 -7.63
C LEU A 65 10.96 4.45 -8.51
N ARG A 66 10.17 4.19 -9.55
CA ARG A 66 9.47 5.26 -10.28
C ARG A 66 8.32 5.74 -9.40
N LEU A 67 8.61 6.70 -8.51
CA LEU A 67 7.60 7.35 -7.66
C LEU A 67 6.52 8.13 -8.44
N TYR A 68 6.68 8.24 -9.77
CA TYR A 68 5.65 8.75 -10.68
C TYR A 68 4.93 7.57 -11.33
N GLY A 69 3.60 7.54 -11.17
CA GLY A 69 2.76 6.46 -11.68
C GLY A 69 2.42 5.40 -10.62
N ASP A 70 2.34 5.81 -9.35
CA ASP A 70 1.75 4.98 -8.31
C ASP A 70 0.27 4.75 -8.61
N GLU A 71 -0.16 3.52 -8.41
CA GLU A 71 -1.50 3.07 -8.80
C GLU A 71 -2.18 2.38 -7.63
N LEU A 72 -3.46 2.71 -7.43
CA LEU A 72 -4.39 1.90 -6.68
C LEU A 72 -5.00 0.87 -7.63
N VAL A 73 -4.83 -0.42 -7.32
CA VAL A 73 -5.48 -1.51 -8.04
C VAL A 73 -6.64 -2.04 -7.21
N VAL A 74 -7.83 -2.05 -7.79
CA VAL A 74 -9.06 -2.51 -7.14
C VAL A 74 -9.65 -3.70 -7.89
N HIS A 75 -10.00 -4.74 -7.15
CA HIS A 75 -10.65 -5.97 -7.60
C HIS A 75 -11.90 -6.23 -6.75
N GLN A 76 -12.80 -7.10 -7.20
CA GLN A 76 -14.00 -7.47 -6.43
C GLN A 76 -13.70 -8.03 -5.02
N PHE A 77 -12.50 -8.58 -4.79
CA PHE A 77 -12.10 -9.22 -3.52
C PHE A 77 -11.13 -8.38 -2.68
N GLY A 78 -10.83 -7.14 -3.07
CA GLY A 78 -9.88 -6.32 -2.35
C GLY A 78 -9.13 -5.36 -3.24
N PHE A 79 -8.12 -4.73 -2.67
CA PHE A 79 -7.30 -3.75 -3.34
C PHE A 79 -5.86 -3.81 -2.84
N TRP A 80 -4.94 -3.26 -3.63
CA TRP A 80 -3.55 -3.03 -3.25
C TRP A 80 -3.03 -1.78 -3.95
N PHE A 81 -1.90 -1.28 -3.46
CA PHE A 81 -1.15 -0.23 -4.12
C PHE A 81 0.03 -0.85 -4.86
N GLN A 82 0.38 -0.28 -5.99
CA GLN A 82 1.56 -0.69 -6.72
C GLN A 82 2.34 0.49 -7.27
N THR A 83 3.62 0.28 -7.52
CA THR A 83 4.50 1.22 -8.19
C THR A 83 5.51 0.50 -9.06
N ASN A 84 6.10 1.22 -10.00
CA ASN A 84 7.02 0.66 -10.97
C ASN A 84 8.47 0.81 -10.49
N ILE A 85 9.34 -0.11 -10.89
CA ILE A 85 10.78 -0.04 -10.59
C ILE A 85 11.47 0.84 -11.65
N LYS A 86 12.43 1.69 -11.26
CA LYS A 86 13.23 2.48 -12.20
C LYS A 86 14.02 1.56 -13.11
N HIS A 87 14.09 1.94 -14.38
CA HIS A 87 14.89 1.25 -15.40
C HIS A 87 14.57 -0.24 -15.65
N GLN A 88 13.48 -0.77 -15.10
CA GLN A 88 12.98 -2.11 -15.39
C GLN A 88 11.70 -2.01 -16.22
N ASP A 89 11.64 -2.77 -17.32
CA ASP A 89 10.46 -2.88 -18.17
C ASP A 89 9.49 -3.97 -17.67
N ASN A 90 9.97 -4.86 -16.80
CA ASN A 90 9.19 -5.96 -16.23
C ASN A 90 9.39 -5.98 -14.70
N GLY A 91 8.30 -6.05 -13.95
CA GLY A 91 8.32 -6.08 -12.48
C GLY A 91 7.72 -4.82 -11.86
N HIS A 92 6.98 -5.01 -10.78
CA HIS A 92 6.38 -3.94 -9.98
C HIS A 92 6.61 -4.24 -8.51
N VAL A 93 6.48 -3.20 -7.69
CA VAL A 93 6.34 -3.36 -6.25
C VAL A 93 4.86 -3.30 -5.93
N GLU A 94 4.39 -4.27 -5.14
CA GLU A 94 3.02 -4.32 -4.66
C GLU A 94 2.98 -4.28 -3.14
N ALA A 95 2.08 -3.48 -2.60
CA ALA A 95 1.64 -3.58 -1.23
C ALA A 95 0.75 -4.82 -1.04
N LYS A 96 0.63 -5.29 0.20
CA LYS A 96 -0.26 -6.40 0.56
C LYS A 96 -1.69 -6.10 0.13
N GLN A 97 -2.26 -7.00 -0.67
CA GLN A 97 -3.68 -6.97 -0.96
C GLN A 97 -4.50 -7.20 0.32
N ILE A 98 -5.48 -6.34 0.55
CA ILE A 98 -6.44 -6.48 1.65
C ILE A 98 -7.89 -6.31 1.19
N GLU A 99 -8.81 -6.79 2.00
CA GLU A 99 -10.24 -6.50 1.84
C GLU A 99 -10.55 -5.09 2.35
N LEU A 100 -11.31 -4.31 1.57
CA LEU A 100 -11.76 -2.98 1.95
C LEU A 100 -12.52 -2.96 3.28
N ARG A 101 -13.28 -4.02 3.57
CA ARG A 101 -14.01 -4.15 4.83
C ARG A 101 -13.08 -4.08 6.03
N ALA A 102 -11.92 -4.75 5.99
CA ALA A 102 -10.98 -4.74 7.10
C ALA A 102 -10.46 -3.32 7.37
N LEU A 103 -10.11 -2.58 6.31
CA LEU A 103 -9.66 -1.19 6.44
C LEU A 103 -10.76 -0.27 6.95
N ARG A 104 -11.99 -0.45 6.46
CA ARG A 104 -13.16 0.33 6.87
C ARG A 104 -13.54 0.10 8.32
N ASP A 105 -13.52 -1.16 8.78
CA ASP A 105 -13.80 -1.52 10.17
C ASP A 105 -12.78 -0.88 11.12
N ASP A 106 -11.49 -0.90 10.75
CA ASP A 106 -10.42 -0.27 11.52
C ASP A 106 -10.52 1.26 11.56
N PHE A 107 -10.87 1.89 10.43
CA PHE A 107 -11.12 3.33 10.34
C PHE A 107 -12.30 3.75 11.24
N ASN A 108 -13.42 3.01 11.16
CA ASN A 108 -14.62 3.28 11.95
C ASN A 108 -14.42 3.02 13.45
N ALA A 109 -13.53 2.09 13.81
CA ALA A 109 -13.12 1.86 15.19
C ALA A 109 -12.24 2.99 15.75
N GLY A 110 -11.86 3.98 14.93
CA GLY A 110 -11.04 5.12 15.34
C GLY A 110 -9.59 4.74 15.63
N LYS A 111 -9.08 3.67 15.00
CA LYS A 111 -7.67 3.30 15.15
C LYS A 111 -6.79 4.39 14.54
N GLU A 112 -5.71 4.73 15.23
CA GLU A 112 -4.75 5.73 14.72
C GLU A 112 -3.76 5.11 13.74
N LEU A 113 -3.33 3.87 13.99
CA LEU A 113 -2.33 3.12 13.24
C LEU A 113 -2.73 1.65 13.12
N VAL A 114 -2.59 1.07 11.93
CA VAL A 114 -2.87 -0.34 11.64
C VAL A 114 -1.83 -0.95 10.71
N PHE A 115 -1.65 -2.27 10.80
CA PHE A 115 -0.62 -3.02 10.08
C PHE A 115 -1.24 -4.16 9.28
N TYR A 116 -0.93 -4.21 7.99
CA TYR A 116 -1.40 -5.22 7.05
C TYR A 116 -0.20 -5.89 6.38
N GLY A 117 0.23 -7.01 6.95
CA GLY A 117 1.27 -7.86 6.39
C GLY A 117 1.00 -9.34 6.67
N ASP A 118 1.81 -10.21 6.07
CA ASP A 118 1.77 -11.65 6.38
C ASP A 118 2.11 -11.92 7.85
N ASP A 119 3.02 -11.12 8.41
CA ASP A 119 3.27 -11.01 9.85
C ASP A 119 3.17 -9.54 10.28
N ALA A 120 2.03 -9.21 10.90
CA ALA A 120 1.76 -7.85 11.37
C ALA A 120 2.68 -7.42 12.52
N SER A 121 3.14 -8.34 13.36
CA SER A 121 4.02 -8.02 14.49
C SER A 121 5.43 -7.69 14.00
N TYR A 122 5.91 -8.45 13.01
CA TYR A 122 7.16 -8.16 12.34
C TYR A 122 7.13 -6.82 11.59
N LEU A 123 6.05 -6.56 10.85
CA LEU A 123 5.85 -5.30 10.13
C LEU A 123 5.84 -4.10 11.09
N GLN A 124 5.18 -4.24 12.24
CA GLN A 124 5.16 -3.24 13.29
C GLN A 124 6.57 -2.96 13.83
N ALA A 125 7.35 -4.01 14.12
CA ALA A 125 8.71 -3.84 14.64
C ALA A 125 9.61 -3.05 13.67
N ILE A 126 9.56 -3.36 12.37
CA ILE A 126 10.33 -2.63 11.35
C ILE A 126 9.88 -1.16 11.26
N TYR A 127 8.57 -0.91 11.27
CA TYR A 127 8.04 0.44 11.21
C TYR A 127 8.52 1.28 12.39
N GLU A 128 8.42 0.75 13.62
CA GLU A 128 8.84 1.43 14.85
C GLU A 128 10.35 1.72 14.85
N GLU A 129 11.18 0.77 14.41
CA GLU A 129 12.63 0.96 14.28
C GLU A 129 12.97 2.13 13.33
N ALA A 130 12.28 2.21 12.18
CA ALA A 130 12.47 3.30 11.22
C ALA A 130 12.02 4.67 11.77
N GLN A 131 10.94 4.71 12.57
CA GLN A 131 10.49 5.96 13.21
C GLN A 131 11.48 6.45 14.26
N LEU A 132 12.10 5.53 15.03
CA LEU A 132 13.13 5.88 16.01
C LEU A 132 14.39 6.45 15.33
N ALA A 133 14.87 5.78 14.27
CA ALA A 133 16.04 6.25 13.53
C ALA A 133 15.85 7.66 12.92
N SER A 134 14.61 7.99 12.52
CA SER A 134 14.26 9.31 11.99
C SER A 134 14.17 10.40 13.06
N ALA A 135 13.95 10.04 14.32
CA ALA A 135 13.82 10.99 15.43
C ALA A 135 15.17 11.40 16.05
N GLU A 136 16.26 10.68 15.74
CA GLU A 136 17.62 10.97 16.22
C GLU A 136 18.41 11.91 15.30
N LEU A 137 17.84 12.31 14.15
CA LEU A 137 18.39 13.24 13.17
C LEU A 137 17.80 14.66 13.32
#